data_AF-A0A8J4WEI7-F1
#
_entry.id   AF-A0A8J4WEI7-F1
#
_cell.length_a   1.000
_cell.length_b   1.000
_cell.length_c   1.000
_cell.angle_alpha   90.00
_cell.angle_beta   90.00
_cell.angle_gamma   90.00
#
_symmetry.space_group_name_H-M   'P 1'
#
loop_
_entity.id
_entity.type
_entity.pdbx_description
1 polymer ?
#
loop_
_entity_poly.entity_id
_entity_poly.type
_entity_poly.pdbx_seq_one_letter_code
_entity_poly.pdbx_strand_id
1 'polypeptide(L)'
;MNERLNSSGLCEAVMTFTRFFDTTCRTLHTSTTRRFFHQMSDDLWIIMIVTLPPPQAKSVYEYSTYHGYDGNLSDQVMCAILTTACQTFELFNGKVSSLWRAEGVEVLKRRLEHFFSRYLRSMLFEHCDILECFNGIQFTSTEPADFSRIQGLVNRIRFSFRCIKHVAFFYDGRLAQ
;
A
#
# COMPACT_ATOMS: atom_id res chain seq x y z
N MET A 1 -26.68 2.02 -3.43
CA MET A 1 -26.57 0.85 -4.34
C MET A 1 -26.14 1.27 -5.75
N ASN A 2 -26.74 2.31 -6.33
CA ASN A 2 -26.40 2.82 -7.68
C ASN A 2 -24.97 3.34 -7.86
N GLU A 3 -24.37 4.02 -6.87
CA GLU A 3 -23.04 4.62 -7.04
C GLU A 3 -21.91 3.57 -7.19
N ARG A 4 -22.00 2.45 -6.46
CA ARG A 4 -21.03 1.34 -6.59
C ARG A 4 -21.16 0.63 -7.94
N LEU A 5 -22.39 0.49 -8.43
CA LEU A 5 -22.65 -0.11 -9.73
C LEU A 5 -22.10 0.79 -10.85
N ASN A 6 -22.39 2.10 -10.79
CA ASN A 6 -21.89 3.08 -11.74
C ASN A 6 -20.36 3.19 -11.70
N SER A 7 -19.74 3.13 -10.51
CA SER A 7 -18.29 3.15 -10.40
C SER A 7 -17.65 1.88 -10.96
N SER A 8 -18.25 0.71 -10.73
CA SER A 8 -17.77 -0.56 -11.28
C SER A 8 -17.86 -0.60 -12.81
N GLY A 9 -18.97 -0.13 -13.40
CA GLY A 9 -19.14 -0.09 -14.86
C GLY A 9 -18.17 0.89 -15.54
N LEU A 10 -17.91 2.06 -14.91
CA LEU A 10 -16.91 3.00 -15.42
C LEU A 10 -15.50 2.38 -15.40
N CYS A 11 -15.14 1.68 -14.33
CA CYS A 11 -13.86 1.01 -14.22
C CYS A 11 -13.72 -0.11 -15.26
N GLU A 12 -14.76 -0.94 -15.44
CA GLU A 12 -14.77 -1.99 -16.45
C GLU A 12 -14.63 -1.42 -17.87
N ALA A 13 -15.34 -0.34 -18.17
CA ALA A 13 -15.25 0.34 -19.46
C ALA A 13 -13.83 0.88 -19.72
N VAL A 14 -13.21 1.54 -18.73
CA VAL A 14 -11.84 2.06 -18.86
C VAL A 14 -10.82 0.92 -19.04
N MET A 15 -10.95 -0.16 -18.26
CA MET A 15 -10.06 -1.32 -18.38
C MET A 15 -10.21 -2.02 -19.73
N THR A 16 -11.45 -2.16 -20.21
CA THR A 16 -11.73 -2.75 -21.52
C THR A 16 -11.21 -1.87 -22.65
N PHE A 17 -11.42 -0.55 -22.54
CA PHE A 17 -10.92 0.42 -23.52
C PHE A 17 -9.39 0.40 -23.60
N THR A 18 -8.69 0.42 -22.47
CA THR A 18 -7.22 0.44 -22.44
C THR A 18 -6.60 -0.86 -22.95
N ARG A 19 -7.27 -2.01 -22.77
CA ARG A 19 -6.87 -3.28 -23.38
C ARG A 19 -6.82 -3.23 -24.91
N PHE A 20 -7.65 -2.42 -25.58
CA PHE A 20 -7.53 -2.26 -27.05
C PHE A 20 -6.20 -1.66 -27.49
N PHE A 21 -5.51 -0.95 -26.61
CA PHE A 21 -4.21 -0.34 -26.89
C PHE A 21 -3.05 -1.18 -26.33
N ASP A 22 -3.28 -2.43 -25.92
CA ASP A 22 -2.32 -3.28 -25.22
C ASP A 22 -1.67 -2.59 -23.99
N THR A 23 -2.41 -1.69 -23.34
CA THR A 23 -1.97 -0.99 -22.13
C THR A 23 -2.90 -1.29 -20.95
N THR A 24 -2.33 -1.49 -19.77
CA THR A 24 -3.12 -1.59 -18.53
C THR A 24 -3.23 -0.21 -17.88
N CYS A 25 -4.44 0.30 -17.70
CA CYS A 25 -4.66 1.48 -16.87
C CYS A 25 -4.25 1.18 -15.43
N ARG A 26 -3.29 1.94 -14.88
CA ARG A 26 -2.88 1.85 -13.47
C ARG A 26 -3.52 2.91 -12.60
N THR A 27 -3.76 4.10 -13.17
CA THR A 27 -4.35 5.24 -12.46
C THR A 27 -5.37 5.97 -13.33
N LEU A 28 -6.46 6.43 -12.71
CA LEU A 28 -7.48 7.28 -13.33
C LEU A 28 -7.76 8.48 -12.43
N HIS A 29 -7.60 9.69 -12.99
CA HIS A 29 -7.73 10.93 -12.25
C HIS A 29 -8.99 11.66 -12.65
N THR A 30 -9.71 12.16 -11.65
CA THR A 30 -10.82 13.10 -11.81
C THR A 30 -10.57 14.32 -10.93
N SER A 31 -11.42 15.35 -11.01
CA SER A 31 -11.28 16.54 -10.15
C SER A 31 -11.43 16.23 -8.65
N THR A 32 -12.17 15.17 -8.30
CA THR A 32 -12.53 14.84 -6.92
C THR A 32 -12.00 13.48 -6.44
N THR A 33 -11.61 12.59 -7.34
CA THR A 33 -11.13 11.24 -7.00
C THR A 33 -9.90 10.83 -7.80
N ARG A 34 -9.07 10.01 -7.17
CA ARG A 34 -7.98 9.24 -7.78
C ARG A 34 -8.33 7.77 -7.65
N ARG A 35 -8.22 7.01 -8.73
CA ARG A 35 -8.48 5.56 -8.73
C ARG A 35 -7.21 4.82 -9.13
N PHE A 36 -6.87 3.79 -8.37
CA PHE A 36 -5.70 2.95 -8.56
C PHE A 36 -6.15 1.52 -8.84
N PHE A 37 -5.60 0.92 -9.89
CA PHE A 37 -5.99 -0.40 -10.37
C PHE A 37 -4.86 -1.40 -10.15
N HIS A 38 -5.20 -2.56 -9.61
CA HIS A 38 -4.27 -3.67 -9.45
C HIS A 38 -4.93 -4.99 -9.88
N GLN A 39 -4.27 -5.71 -10.79
CA GLN A 39 -4.75 -7.00 -11.26
C GLN A 39 -4.22 -8.12 -10.36
N MET A 40 -5.12 -8.85 -9.72
CA MET A 40 -4.74 -10.03 -8.91
C MET A 40 -4.79 -11.33 -9.74
N SER A 41 -5.69 -11.39 -10.72
CA SER A 41 -5.78 -12.47 -11.70
C SER A 41 -6.43 -11.97 -12.99
N ASP A 42 -6.50 -12.81 -14.02
CA ASP A 42 -7.12 -12.46 -15.31
C ASP A 42 -8.56 -11.92 -15.14
N ASP A 43 -9.30 -12.53 -14.22
CA ASP A 43 -10.70 -12.23 -13.93
C ASP A 43 -10.94 -11.36 -12.70
N LEU A 44 -9.89 -10.92 -11.99
CA LEU A 44 -10.04 -10.16 -10.74
C LEU A 44 -9.14 -8.93 -10.67
N TRP A 45 -9.81 -7.80 -10.46
CA TRP A 45 -9.19 -6.51 -10.25
C TRP A 45 -9.56 -5.96 -8.88
N ILE A 46 -8.57 -5.37 -8.21
CA ILE A 46 -8.77 -4.56 -7.01
C ILE A 46 -8.61 -3.10 -7.41
N ILE A 47 -9.56 -2.29 -6.95
CA ILE A 47 -9.62 -0.87 -7.27
C ILE A 47 -9.65 -0.09 -5.96
N MET A 48 -8.63 0.71 -5.73
CA MET A 48 -8.59 1.66 -4.61
C MET A 48 -9.06 3.02 -5.11
N ILE A 49 -10.03 3.61 -4.41
CA ILE A 49 -10.55 4.94 -4.73
C ILE A 49 -10.21 5.87 -3.58
N VAL A 50 -9.45 6.93 -3.87
CA VAL A 50 -9.11 7.99 -2.93
C VAL A 50 -9.89 9.23 -3.32
N THR A 51 -10.70 9.73 -2.38
CA THR A 51 -11.43 10.99 -2.55
C THR A 51 -10.54 12.14 -2.07
N LEU A 52 -10.34 13.12 -2.94
CA LEU A 52 -9.59 14.33 -2.63
C LEU A 52 -10.54 15.40 -2.07
N PRO A 53 -10.08 16.23 -1.13
CA PRO A 53 -10.85 17.39 -0.72
C PRO A 53 -11.10 18.32 -1.92
N PRO A 54 -12.25 19.00 -1.98
CA PRO A 54 -12.54 19.92 -3.06
C PRO A 54 -11.48 21.03 -3.10
N PRO A 55 -11.07 21.49 -4.30
CA PRO A 55 -10.09 22.56 -4.43
C PRO A 55 -10.64 23.80 -3.71
N GLN A 56 -9.91 24.26 -2.68
CA GLN A 56 -10.27 25.51 -2.01
C GLN A 56 -10.09 26.66 -3.02
N ALA A 57 -11.09 27.53 -3.13
CA ALA A 57 -11.02 28.70 -4.00
C ALA A 57 -9.87 29.61 -3.51
N LYS A 58 -8.77 29.65 -4.27
CA LYS A 58 -7.62 30.51 -3.96
C LYS A 58 -8.06 31.97 -4.00
N SER A 59 -7.80 32.73 -2.93
CA SER A 59 -7.90 34.19 -2.97
C SER A 59 -6.72 34.74 -3.79
N VAL A 60 -6.93 35.85 -4.51
CA VAL A 60 -6.02 36.41 -5.53
C VAL A 60 -4.69 36.94 -4.93
N TYR A 61 -4.49 36.91 -3.61
CA TYR A 61 -3.35 37.56 -2.93
C TYR A 61 -2.22 36.64 -2.45
N GLU A 62 -2.31 35.32 -2.60
CA GLU A 62 -1.24 34.39 -2.18
C GLU A 62 -0.59 33.70 -3.40
N TYR A 63 0.13 34.45 -4.23
CA TYR A 63 0.94 33.89 -5.33
C TYR A 63 2.44 33.80 -5.01
N SER A 64 2.85 33.96 -3.75
CA SER A 64 4.25 33.78 -3.39
C SER A 64 4.36 33.06 -2.06
N THR A 65 5.03 31.90 -2.10
CA THR A 65 5.45 31.09 -0.95
C THR A 65 4.48 30.01 -0.45
N TYR A 66 3.99 29.14 -1.33
CA TYR A 66 3.53 27.80 -0.91
C TYR A 66 3.97 26.73 -1.91
N HIS A 67 5.27 26.47 -1.98
CA HIS A 67 5.77 25.15 -2.37
C HIS A 67 5.83 24.31 -1.09
N GLY A 68 4.79 23.52 -0.78
CA GLY A 68 4.91 22.62 0.37
C GLY A 68 3.65 21.91 0.87
N TYR A 69 2.44 22.28 0.44
CA TYR A 69 1.23 21.58 0.88
C TYR A 69 0.12 21.62 -0.19
N ASP A 70 0.46 21.24 -1.42
CA ASP A 70 -0.56 20.68 -2.31
C ASP A 70 -0.75 19.23 -1.90
N GLY A 71 -2.00 18.79 -1.76
CA GLY A 71 -2.40 17.39 -1.56
C GLY A 71 -2.04 16.50 -2.75
N ASN A 72 -0.78 16.51 -3.16
CA ASN A 72 -0.17 15.72 -4.23
C ASN A 72 0.06 14.31 -3.70
N LEU A 73 -1.05 13.56 -3.64
CA LEU A 73 -1.03 12.12 -3.54
C LEU A 73 -0.12 11.56 -4.66
N SER A 74 1.01 10.95 -4.29
CA SER A 74 1.90 10.35 -5.29
C SER A 74 1.28 9.08 -5.83
N ASP A 75 1.02 9.06 -7.15
CA ASP A 75 0.45 7.88 -7.80
C ASP A 75 1.31 6.64 -7.62
N GLN A 76 2.63 6.81 -7.69
CA GLN A 76 3.58 5.73 -7.51
C GLN A 76 3.49 5.15 -6.11
N VAL A 77 3.36 6.01 -5.10
CA VAL A 77 3.22 5.60 -3.70
C VAL A 77 1.92 4.83 -3.51
N MET A 78 0.80 5.36 -3.99
CA MET A 78 -0.50 4.70 -3.85
C MET A 78 -0.59 3.38 -4.62
N CYS A 79 -0.01 3.31 -5.82
CA CYS A 79 0.11 2.06 -6.56
C CYS A 79 0.96 1.02 -5.80
N ALA A 80 2.07 1.45 -5.19
CA ALA A 80 2.94 0.57 -4.40
C ALA A 80 2.22 0.06 -3.15
N ILE A 81 1.49 0.94 -2.45
CA ILE A 81 0.63 0.61 -1.31
C ILE A 81 -0.41 -0.45 -1.69
N LEU A 82 -1.18 -0.22 -2.77
CA LEU A 82 -2.19 -1.17 -3.23
C LEU A 82 -1.58 -2.51 -3.62
N THR A 83 -0.44 -2.47 -4.33
CA THR A 83 0.30 -3.67 -4.74
C THR A 83 0.78 -4.47 -3.52
N THR A 84 1.35 -3.79 -2.52
CA THR A 84 1.83 -4.41 -1.28
C THR A 84 0.67 -5.03 -0.51
N ALA A 85 -0.48 -4.36 -0.45
CA ALA A 85 -1.68 -4.91 0.18
C ALA A 85 -2.15 -6.20 -0.49
N CYS A 86 -2.23 -6.21 -1.83
CA CYS A 86 -2.61 -7.38 -2.62
C CYS A 86 -1.59 -8.53 -2.46
N GLN A 87 -0.30 -8.25 -2.50
CA GLN A 87 0.75 -9.25 -2.29
C GLN A 87 0.72 -9.83 -0.87
N THR A 88 0.49 -8.97 0.13
CA THR A 88 0.36 -9.39 1.53
C THR A 88 -0.86 -10.29 1.73
N PHE A 89 -1.98 -9.97 1.07
CA PHE A 89 -3.15 -10.86 1.07
C PHE A 89 -2.80 -12.25 0.54
N GLU A 90 -2.15 -12.33 -0.63
CA GLU A 90 -1.77 -13.60 -1.25
C GLU A 90 -0.70 -14.36 -0.44
N LEU A 91 0.18 -13.64 0.26
CA LEU A 91 1.17 -14.25 1.15
C LEU A 91 0.50 -15.07 2.25
N PHE A 92 -0.58 -14.55 2.84
CA PHE A 92 -1.28 -15.22 3.94
C PHE A 92 -2.37 -16.20 3.49
N ASN A 93 -2.90 -16.04 2.28
CA ASN A 93 -4.06 -16.82 1.80
C ASN A 93 -3.77 -17.72 0.59
N GLY A 94 -2.57 -17.63 0.01
CA GLY A 94 -2.25 -18.21 -1.29
C GLY A 94 -2.75 -17.33 -2.45
N LYS A 95 -2.41 -17.75 -3.69
CA LYS A 95 -2.83 -17.05 -4.91
C LYS A 95 -4.35 -17.01 -5.04
N VAL A 96 -4.89 -15.86 -5.44
CA VAL A 96 -6.35 -15.69 -5.54
C VAL A 96 -6.97 -16.67 -6.55
N SER A 97 -6.29 -16.92 -7.67
CA SER A 97 -6.74 -17.90 -8.67
C SER A 97 -6.86 -19.32 -8.11
N SER A 98 -5.92 -19.73 -7.25
CA SER A 98 -5.97 -21.02 -6.56
C SER A 98 -7.08 -21.07 -5.52
N LEU A 99 -7.21 -20.00 -4.73
CA LEU A 99 -8.23 -19.89 -3.67
C LEU A 99 -9.65 -19.90 -4.26
N TRP A 100 -9.89 -19.19 -5.37
CA TRP A 100 -11.16 -19.23 -6.08
C TRP A 100 -11.48 -20.66 -6.54
N ARG A 101 -10.54 -21.33 -7.22
CA ARG A 101 -10.78 -22.71 -7.72
C ARG A 101 -11.05 -23.71 -6.59
N ALA A 102 -10.38 -23.55 -5.45
CA ALA A 102 -10.48 -24.51 -4.34
C ALA A 102 -11.70 -24.27 -3.44
N GLU A 103 -11.99 -23.02 -3.10
CA GLU A 103 -12.98 -22.68 -2.05
C GLU A 103 -14.19 -21.90 -2.59
N GLY A 104 -14.15 -21.47 -3.85
CA GLY A 104 -15.22 -20.72 -4.49
C GLY A 104 -15.21 -19.22 -4.18
N VAL A 105 -16.02 -18.49 -4.96
CA VAL A 105 -16.03 -17.02 -4.95
C VAL A 105 -16.54 -16.42 -3.63
N GLU A 106 -17.48 -17.08 -2.95
CA GLU A 106 -18.07 -16.55 -1.71
C GLU A 106 -17.09 -16.59 -0.53
N VAL A 107 -16.24 -17.61 -0.47
CA VAL A 107 -15.18 -17.67 0.54
C VAL A 107 -14.10 -16.64 0.23
N LEU A 108 -13.71 -16.50 -1.04
CA LEU A 108 -12.77 -15.47 -1.48
C LEU A 108 -13.24 -14.06 -1.09
N LYS A 109 -14.50 -13.71 -1.40
CA LYS A 109 -15.10 -12.41 -1.03
C LYS A 109 -14.98 -12.15 0.47
N ARG A 110 -15.34 -13.12 1.30
CA ARG A 110 -15.29 -13.00 2.76
C ARG A 110 -13.86 -12.78 3.26
N ARG A 111 -12.88 -13.50 2.71
CA ARG A 111 -11.46 -13.33 3.07
C ARG A 111 -10.91 -11.98 2.64
N LEU A 112 -11.23 -11.53 1.43
CA LEU A 112 -10.86 -10.20 0.94
C LEU A 112 -11.45 -9.10 1.84
N GLU A 113 -12.74 -9.16 2.13
CA GLU A 113 -13.40 -8.20 3.00
C GLU A 113 -12.79 -8.19 4.41
N HIS A 114 -12.55 -9.36 4.99
CA HIS A 114 -11.94 -9.51 6.30
C HIS A 114 -10.52 -8.92 6.35
N PHE A 115 -9.70 -9.18 5.34
CA PHE A 115 -8.34 -8.68 5.26
C PHE A 115 -8.32 -7.16 5.05
N PHE A 116 -8.95 -6.66 3.98
CA PHE A 116 -8.84 -5.25 3.60
C PHE A 116 -9.54 -4.30 4.58
N SER A 117 -10.63 -4.73 5.23
CA SER A 117 -11.30 -3.91 6.26
C SER A 117 -10.41 -3.62 7.48
N ARG A 118 -9.42 -4.47 7.75
CA ARG A 118 -8.47 -4.32 8.85
C ARG A 118 -7.15 -3.73 8.38
N TYR A 119 -6.61 -4.27 7.29
CA TYR A 119 -5.30 -3.89 6.76
C TYR A 119 -5.23 -2.42 6.36
N LEU A 120 -6.30 -1.89 5.73
CA LEU A 120 -6.35 -0.46 5.36
C LEU A 120 -6.48 0.45 6.59
N ARG A 121 -7.04 -0.03 7.71
CA ARG A 121 -7.12 0.76 8.95
C ARG A 121 -5.80 0.79 9.71
N SER A 122 -5.00 -0.27 9.60
CA SER A 122 -3.66 -0.31 10.19
C SER A 122 -2.62 0.43 9.35
N MET A 123 -2.93 0.80 8.11
CA MET A 123 -2.04 1.62 7.31
C MET A 123 -2.02 3.05 7.80
N LEU A 124 -0.83 3.50 8.20
CA LEU A 124 -0.55 4.89 8.51
C LEU A 124 -0.26 5.64 7.20
N PHE A 125 -1.30 5.98 6.43
CA PHE A 125 -1.15 6.73 5.18
C PHE A 125 -0.38 8.05 5.33
N GLU A 126 -0.41 8.64 6.54
CA GLU A 126 0.36 9.85 6.89
C GLU A 126 1.89 9.63 6.88
N HIS A 127 2.34 8.38 7.00
CA HIS A 127 3.75 7.99 7.06
C HIS A 127 4.24 7.27 5.80
N CYS A 128 3.34 7.01 4.84
CA CYS A 128 3.69 6.37 3.58
C CYS A 128 4.49 7.32 2.68
N ASP A 129 5.80 7.34 2.88
CA ASP A 129 6.76 8.03 2.03
C ASP A 129 7.27 7.11 0.90
N ILE A 130 7.90 7.72 -0.11
CA ILE A 130 8.59 7.09 -1.23
C ILE A 130 9.52 5.96 -0.76
N LEU A 131 10.16 6.09 0.40
CA LEU A 131 11.04 5.07 0.96
C LEU A 131 10.33 3.77 1.34
N GLU A 132 9.08 3.84 1.85
CA GLU A 132 8.26 2.65 2.08
C GLU A 132 7.87 1.99 0.75
N CYS A 133 7.69 2.78 -0.31
CA CYS A 133 7.30 2.29 -1.63
C CYS A 133 8.41 1.55 -2.36
N PHE A 134 9.67 1.80 -1.99
CA PHE A 134 10.83 1.07 -2.50
C PHE A 134 11.22 -0.14 -1.65
N ASN A 135 10.44 -0.49 -0.61
CA ASN A 135 10.84 -1.45 0.43
C ASN A 135 12.25 -1.13 0.97
N GLY A 136 12.59 0.16 1.04
CA GLY A 136 13.90 0.60 1.49
C GLY A 136 14.05 0.29 2.97
N ILE A 137 15.16 -0.32 3.35
CA ILE A 137 15.51 -0.43 4.77
C ILE A 137 15.90 0.97 5.23
N GLN A 138 15.03 1.59 6.02
CA GLN A 138 15.37 2.83 6.70
C GLN A 138 16.23 2.51 7.92
N PHE A 139 17.37 3.17 8.03
CA PHE A 139 18.23 3.06 9.20
C PHE A 139 17.93 4.19 10.16
N THR A 140 17.96 3.90 11.46
CA THR A 140 17.94 4.94 12.50
C THR A 140 19.29 5.00 13.18
N SER A 141 19.80 6.21 13.39
CA SER A 141 21.03 6.44 14.14
C SER A 141 20.74 6.16 15.61
N THR A 142 21.43 5.18 16.19
CA THR A 142 21.34 4.94 17.62
C THR A 142 22.47 5.65 18.36
N GLU A 143 22.20 6.16 19.57
CA GLU A 143 23.26 6.66 20.42
C GLU A 143 24.23 5.51 20.78
N PRO A 144 25.54 5.76 20.93
CA PRO A 144 26.52 4.70 21.18
C PRO A 144 26.20 3.80 22.38
N ALA A 145 25.58 4.39 23.42
CA ALA A 145 25.15 3.66 24.61
C ALA A 145 24.02 2.66 24.30
N ASP A 146 23.04 3.05 23.50
CA ASP A 146 21.91 2.21 23.11
C ASP A 146 22.32 1.16 22.08
N PHE A 147 23.18 1.50 21.13
CA PHE A 147 23.78 0.52 20.23
C PHE A 147 24.50 -0.60 20.99
N SER A 148 25.28 -0.24 22.01
CA SER A 148 25.99 -1.21 22.87
C SER A 148 25.02 -2.12 23.64
N ARG A 149 23.90 -1.58 24.12
CA ARG A 149 22.84 -2.37 24.79
C ARG A 149 22.18 -3.34 23.82
N ILE A 150 21.86 -2.89 22.61
CA ILE A 150 21.28 -3.72 21.53
C ILE A 150 22.25 -4.84 21.18
N GLN A 151 23.53 -4.55 20.96
CA GLN A 151 24.56 -5.57 20.68
C GLN A 151 24.72 -6.56 21.83
N GLY A 152 24.70 -6.08 23.08
CA GLY A 152 24.71 -6.95 24.26
C GLY A 152 23.53 -7.92 24.29
N LEU A 153 22.33 -7.45 23.94
CA LEU A 153 21.14 -8.29 23.81
C LEU A 153 21.28 -9.32 22.68
N VAL A 154 21.68 -8.89 21.48
CA VAL A 154 21.89 -9.75 20.32
C VAL A 154 22.89 -10.87 20.62
N ASN A 155 23.99 -10.54 21.30
CA ASN A 155 25.01 -11.50 21.70
C ASN A 155 24.48 -12.53 22.69
N ARG A 156 23.69 -12.11 23.69
CA ARG A 156 23.04 -13.05 24.63
C ARG A 156 22.07 -13.99 23.91
N ILE A 157 21.29 -13.48 22.95
CA ILE A 157 20.37 -14.31 22.15
C ILE A 157 21.15 -15.35 21.34
N ARG A 158 22.21 -14.93 20.63
CA ARG A 158 23.05 -15.85 19.84
C ARG A 158 23.76 -16.88 20.71
N PHE A 159 24.18 -16.49 21.92
CA PHE A 159 24.81 -17.40 22.86
C PHE A 159 23.82 -18.46 23.38
N SER A 160 22.62 -18.04 23.79
CA SER A 160 21.58 -18.93 24.30
C SER A 160 20.98 -19.83 23.21
N PHE A 161 20.89 -19.34 21.97
CA PHE A 161 20.25 -20.03 20.85
C PHE A 161 21.21 -20.17 19.67
N ARG A 162 22.06 -21.21 19.70
CA ARG A 162 23.05 -21.50 18.65
C ARG A 162 22.47 -21.75 17.25
N CYS A 163 21.16 -22.00 17.14
CA CYS A 163 20.46 -22.12 15.87
C CYS A 163 20.23 -20.77 15.16
N ILE A 164 20.32 -19.65 15.89
CA ILE A 164 20.07 -18.30 15.35
C ILE A 164 21.36 -17.76 14.73
N LYS A 165 21.39 -17.66 13.39
CA LYS A 165 22.55 -17.16 12.62
C LYS A 165 22.54 -15.64 12.43
N HIS A 166 21.36 -15.06 12.27
CA HIS A 166 21.17 -13.63 11.97
C HIS A 166 20.12 -13.03 12.89
N VAL A 167 20.33 -11.79 13.29
CA VAL A 167 19.42 -11.02 14.14
C VAL A 167 19.39 -9.60 13.58
N ALA A 168 18.19 -9.06 13.40
CA ALA A 168 17.94 -7.68 13.01
C ALA A 168 17.12 -7.02 14.11
N PHE A 169 17.47 -5.78 14.48
CA PHE A 169 16.77 -5.04 15.52
C PHE A 169 16.05 -3.84 14.89
N PHE A 170 14.73 -3.81 15.00
CA PHE A 170 13.91 -2.72 14.49
C PHE A 170 13.40 -1.85 15.63
N TYR A 171 13.52 -0.53 15.46
CA TYR A 171 12.97 0.47 16.35
C TYR A 171 12.17 1.48 15.52
N ASP A 172 10.90 1.67 15.89
CA ASP A 172 9.98 2.56 15.16
C ASP A 172 9.92 2.29 13.64
N GLY A 173 9.86 1.00 13.28
CA GLY A 173 9.84 0.56 11.87
C GLY A 173 11.17 0.66 11.14
N ARG A 174 12.23 1.18 11.77
CA ARG A 174 13.57 1.38 11.18
C ARG A 174 14.59 0.40 11.74
N LEU A 175 15.52 -0.05 10.91
CA LEU A 175 16.62 -0.91 11.35
C LEU A 175 17.64 -0.09 12.14
N ALA A 176 17.94 -0.49 13.37
CA ALA A 176 18.97 0.18 14.16
C ALA A 176 20.37 -0.19 13.66
N GLN A 177 21.21 0.83 13.46
CA GLN A 177 22.62 0.70 13.15
C GLN A 177 23.47 1.61 14.02
#